data_AF-A0A7X1ZND7-F1
#
_entry.id   AF-A0A7X1ZND7-F1
#
_cell.length_a   1.000
_cell.length_b   1.000
_cell.length_c   1.000
_cell.angle_alpha   90.00
_cell.angle_beta   90.00
_cell.angle_gamma   90.00
#
_symmetry.space_group_name_H-M   'P 1'
#
loop_
_entity.id
_entity.type
_entity.pdbx_description
1 polymer ?
#
loop_
_entity_poly.entity_id
_entity_poly.type
_entity_poly.pdbx_seq_one_letter_code
_entity_poly.pdbx_strand_id
1 'polypeptide(L)'
;MPDYLIFFLMVAIFVLLAMLLKLPIGISLAFSALAGSLLGGEGIGLRHLVEGSFGYFDTILIIVTAMIFMNVLQASGILDTITSILLRTFYKRKFALLLSVMALIMFPGMITGSSTAAVLTTGALVAPVLMKMGLPKVKTGALI
;
A
#
# COMPACT_ATOMS: atom_id res chain seq x y z
N MET A 1 -9.11 35.06 -0.45
CA MET A 1 -10.22 34.13 -0.14
C MET A 1 -10.02 33.62 1.28
N PRO A 2 -11.08 33.22 2.01
CA PRO A 2 -10.87 32.63 3.33
C PRO A 2 -10.22 31.23 3.21
N ASP A 3 -9.31 30.90 4.13
CA ASP A 3 -8.42 29.73 4.04
C ASP A 3 -9.18 28.39 3.97
N TYR A 4 -10.32 28.30 4.67
CA TYR A 4 -11.17 27.11 4.64
C TYR A 4 -11.72 26.82 3.24
N LEU A 5 -11.95 27.84 2.42
CA LEU A 5 -12.51 27.68 1.07
C LEU A 5 -11.46 27.08 0.12
N ILE A 6 -10.20 27.50 0.27
CA ILE A 6 -9.06 26.95 -0.49
C ILE A 6 -8.89 25.47 -0.14
N PHE A 7 -8.92 25.13 1.16
CA PHE A 7 -8.84 23.75 1.61
C PHE A 7 -9.96 22.88 1.02
N PHE A 8 -11.22 23.34 1.08
CA PHE A 8 -12.34 22.62 0.48
C PHE A 8 -12.16 22.42 -1.03
N LEU A 9 -11.65 23.41 -1.75
CA LEU A 9 -11.37 23.30 -3.18
C LEU A 9 -10.26 22.30 -3.48
N MET A 10 -9.18 22.31 -2.70
CA MET A 10 -8.10 21.33 -2.82
C MET A 10 -8.63 19.89 -2.63
N VAL A 11 -9.46 19.67 -1.62
CA VAL A 11 -10.10 18.37 -1.38
C VAL A 11 -11.02 17.99 -2.53
N ALA A 12 -11.85 18.91 -3.02
CA ALA A 12 -12.74 18.66 -4.15
C ALA A 12 -11.98 18.28 -5.43
N ILE A 13 -10.89 18.99 -5.73
CA ILE A 13 -10.02 18.69 -6.88
C ILE A 13 -9.36 17.32 -6.72
N PHE A 14 -8.85 17.01 -5.53
CA PHE A 14 -8.27 15.70 -5.23
C PHE A 14 -9.30 14.58 -5.45
N VAL A 15 -10.49 14.72 -4.89
CA VAL A 15 -11.56 13.71 -5.03
C VAL A 15 -11.98 13.56 -6.49
N LEU A 16 -12.14 14.67 -7.22
CA LEU A 16 -12.51 14.64 -8.63
C LEU A 16 -11.44 13.92 -9.48
N LEU A 17 -10.16 14.25 -9.29
CA LEU A 17 -9.07 13.64 -10.03
C LEU A 17 -8.87 12.16 -9.65
N ALA A 18 -8.90 11.83 -8.36
CA ALA A 18 -8.61 10.49 -7.86
C ALA A 18 -9.79 9.51 -8.01
N MET A 19 -11.03 9.96 -7.77
CA MET A 19 -12.20 9.08 -7.81
C MET A 19 -12.91 9.09 -9.16
N LEU A 20 -13.06 10.27 -9.77
CA LEU A 20 -13.83 10.41 -11.03
C LEU A 20 -12.95 10.13 -12.24
N LEU A 21 -11.76 10.76 -12.30
CA LEU A 21 -10.80 10.56 -13.40
C LEU A 21 -9.85 9.38 -13.16
N LYS A 22 -9.86 8.77 -11.96
CA LYS A 22 -9.02 7.61 -11.59
C LYS A 22 -7.53 7.84 -11.83
N LEU A 23 -7.07 9.08 -11.70
CA LEU A 23 -5.66 9.40 -11.83
C LEU A 23 -4.87 8.82 -10.65
N PRO A 24 -3.57 8.51 -10.84
CA PRO A 24 -2.68 8.14 -9.75
C PRO A 24 -2.78 9.15 -8.60
N ILE A 25 -2.85 8.63 -7.37
CA ILE A 25 -3.09 9.42 -6.16
C ILE A 25 -2.05 10.54 -6.02
N GLY A 26 -0.77 10.24 -6.31
CA GLY A 26 0.30 11.25 -6.27
C GLY A 26 0.11 12.40 -7.26
N ILE A 27 -0.37 12.11 -8.48
CA ILE A 27 -0.66 13.13 -9.49
C ILE A 27 -1.87 13.98 -9.05
N SER A 28 -2.89 13.33 -8.51
CA SER A 28 -4.09 14.01 -7.98
C SER A 28 -3.74 14.97 -6.84
N LEU A 29 -2.86 14.55 -5.93
CA LEU A 29 -2.34 15.39 -4.84
C LEU A 29 -1.48 16.55 -5.37
N ALA A 30 -0.64 16.32 -6.37
CA ALA A 30 0.17 17.38 -6.98
C ALA A 30 -0.69 18.47 -7.63
N PHE A 31 -1.72 18.09 -8.41
CA PHE A 31 -2.66 19.05 -8.99
C PHE A 31 -3.51 19.77 -7.95
N SER A 32 -3.92 19.05 -6.89
CA SER A 32 -4.61 19.66 -5.75
C SER A 32 -3.74 20.72 -5.05
N ALA A 33 -2.45 20.41 -4.82
CA ALA A 33 -1.47 21.34 -4.26
C ALA A 33 -1.23 22.56 -5.16
N LEU A 34 -1.08 22.36 -6.47
CA LEU A 34 -0.94 23.44 -7.44
C LEU A 34 -2.17 24.36 -7.48
N ALA A 35 -3.37 23.79 -7.46
CA ALA A 35 -4.60 24.57 -7.41
C ALA A 35 -4.71 25.37 -6.09
N GLY A 36 -4.32 24.78 -4.96
CA GLY A 36 -4.24 25.47 -3.68
C GLY A 36 -3.28 26.65 -3.71
N SER A 37 -2.08 26.46 -4.28
CA SER A 37 -1.06 27.51 -4.44
C SER A 37 -1.56 28.67 -5.32
N LEU A 38 -2.22 28.35 -6.44
CA LEU A 38 -2.80 29.34 -7.35
C LEU A 38 -3.91 30.16 -6.69
N LEU A 39 -4.80 29.50 -5.96
CA LEU A 39 -5.93 30.14 -5.26
C LEU A 39 -5.49 30.91 -4.01
N GLY A 40 -4.39 30.50 -3.39
CA GLY A 40 -3.75 31.17 -2.26
C GLY A 40 -2.93 32.41 -2.62
N GLY A 41 -2.71 32.67 -3.91
CA GLY A 41 -1.94 33.84 -4.39
C GLY A 41 -0.43 33.65 -4.47
N GLU A 42 0.08 32.45 -4.16
CA GLU A 42 1.50 32.06 -4.23
C GLU A 42 1.95 31.69 -5.66
N GLY A 43 1.05 31.81 -6.65
CA GLY A 43 1.29 31.44 -8.04
C GLY A 43 1.40 29.92 -8.24
N ILE A 44 2.15 29.48 -9.25
CA ILE A 44 2.33 28.04 -9.54
C ILE A 44 3.12 27.34 -8.44
N GLY A 45 3.96 28.07 -7.68
CA GLY A 45 4.63 27.52 -6.50
C GLY A 45 5.49 26.28 -6.78
N LEU A 46 6.06 26.12 -7.99
CA LEU A 46 6.83 24.92 -8.39
C LEU A 46 7.94 24.57 -7.38
N ARG A 47 8.60 25.60 -6.83
CA ARG A 47 9.60 25.42 -5.78
C ARG A 47 9.00 24.77 -4.53
N HIS A 48 7.86 25.25 -4.05
CA HIS A 48 7.16 24.69 -2.89
C HIS A 48 6.62 23.28 -3.16
N LEU A 49 6.20 22.99 -4.40
CA LEU A 49 5.78 21.64 -4.78
C LEU A 49 6.97 20.66 -4.72
N VAL A 50 8.12 21.04 -5.28
CA VAL A 50 9.32 20.19 -5.28
C VAL A 50 9.89 20.08 -3.87
N GLU A 51 10.20 21.20 -3.20
CA GLU A 51 10.74 21.21 -1.85
C GLU A 51 9.80 20.50 -0.85
N GLY A 52 8.48 20.71 -0.96
CA GLY A 52 7.49 20.01 -0.15
C GLY A 52 7.43 18.50 -0.41
N SER A 53 7.54 18.08 -1.67
CA SER A 53 7.58 16.66 -2.03
C SER A 53 8.85 15.96 -1.52
N PHE A 54 9.99 16.66 -1.56
CA PHE A 54 11.27 16.17 -1.07
C PHE A 54 11.47 16.41 0.44
N GLY A 55 10.52 17.03 1.15
CA GLY A 55 10.59 17.24 2.60
C GLY A 55 10.72 15.94 3.40
N TYR A 56 10.21 14.83 2.86
CA TYR A 56 10.32 13.48 3.42
C TYR A 56 11.27 12.58 2.61
N PHE A 57 12.28 13.15 1.94
CA PHE A 57 13.18 12.39 1.08
C PHE A 57 13.85 11.21 1.79
N ASP A 58 14.26 11.39 3.05
CA ASP A 58 14.81 10.31 3.88
C ASP A 58 13.82 9.16 4.03
N THR A 59 12.55 9.46 4.37
CA THR A 59 11.49 8.45 4.48
C THR A 59 11.21 7.77 3.14
N ILE A 60 11.24 8.52 2.03
CA ILE A 60 11.07 7.96 0.68
C ILE A 60 12.19 6.94 0.39
N LEU A 61 13.45 7.28 0.68
CA LEU A 61 14.58 6.36 0.49
C LEU A 61 14.47 5.10 1.36
N ILE A 62 14.02 5.24 2.61
CA ILE A 62 13.76 4.10 3.50
C ILE A 62 12.72 3.17 2.86
N ILE A 63 11.59 3.71 2.41
CA ILE A 63 10.52 2.93 1.78
C ILE A 63 11.02 2.26 0.50
N VAL A 64 11.73 2.98 -0.37
CA VAL A 64 12.28 2.44 -1.63
C VAL A 64 13.22 1.27 -1.34
N THR A 65 14.14 1.44 -0.39
CA THR A 65 15.09 0.38 -0.01
C THR A 65 14.37 -0.83 0.56
N ALA A 66 13.34 -0.59 1.39
CA ALA A 66 12.55 -1.66 1.98
C ALA A 66 11.69 -2.40 0.93
N MET A 67 11.19 -1.70 -0.10
CA MET A 67 10.52 -2.33 -1.25
C MET A 67 11.47 -3.21 -2.06
N ILE A 68 12.70 -2.74 -2.31
CA ILE A 68 13.73 -3.54 -3.00
C ILE A 68 14.05 -4.79 -2.18
N PHE A 69 14.26 -4.65 -0.87
CA PHE A 69 14.48 -5.77 0.03
C PHE A 69 13.32 -6.79 0.00
N MET A 70 12.08 -6.31 0.03
CA MET A 70 10.88 -7.15 -0.04
C MET A 70 10.81 -7.93 -1.36
N ASN A 71 11.15 -7.30 -2.49
CA ASN A 71 11.21 -7.95 -3.80
C ASN A 71 12.31 -9.02 -3.86
N VAL A 72 13.48 -8.76 -3.25
CA VAL A 72 14.57 -9.75 -3.18
C VAL A 72 14.18 -10.94 -2.28
N LEU A 73 13.50 -10.69 -1.15
CA LEU A 73 12.96 -11.75 -0.29
C LEU A 73 11.91 -12.61 -1.00
N GLN A 74 11.07 -12.00 -1.85
CA GLN A 74 10.11 -12.73 -2.69
C GLN A 74 10.83 -13.56 -3.75
N ALA A 75 11.75 -12.96 -4.50
CA ALA A 75 12.48 -13.61 -5.58
C ALA A 75 13.35 -14.78 -5.11
N SER A 76 13.83 -14.73 -3.87
CA SER A 76 14.62 -15.82 -3.25
C SER A 76 13.77 -17.00 -2.75
N GLY A 77 12.44 -16.92 -2.77
CA GLY A 77 11.55 -17.99 -2.29
C GLY A 77 11.58 -18.18 -0.76
N ILE A 78 12.16 -17.24 -0.02
CA ILE A 78 12.23 -17.30 1.45
C ILE A 78 10.81 -17.26 2.03
N LEU A 79 9.92 -16.45 1.46
CA LEU A 79 8.52 -16.37 1.91
C LEU A 79 7.76 -17.66 1.67
N ASP A 80 8.01 -18.36 0.56
CA ASP A 80 7.44 -19.68 0.28
C ASP A 80 7.89 -20.71 1.32
N THR A 81 9.18 -20.66 1.65
CA THR A 81 9.79 -21.56 2.63
C THR A 81 9.23 -21.30 4.03
N ILE A 82 9.15 -20.04 4.45
CA ILE A 82 8.55 -19.64 5.74
C ILE A 82 7.09 -20.09 5.79
N THR A 83 6.31 -19.85 4.72
CA THR A 83 4.90 -20.27 4.64
C THR A 83 4.75 -21.78 4.79
N SER A 84 5.61 -22.57 4.12
CA SER A 84 5.64 -24.03 4.21
C SER A 84 5.99 -24.54 5.61
N ILE A 85 6.96 -23.90 6.28
CA ILE A 85 7.35 -24.24 7.67
C ILE A 85 6.24 -23.91 8.65
N LEU A 86 5.64 -22.73 8.51
CA LEU A 86 4.52 -22.27 9.33
C LEU A 86 3.37 -23.25 9.24
N LEU A 87 3.10 -23.75 8.03
CA LEU A 87 2.08 -24.75 7.80
C LEU A 87 2.36 -26.06 8.49
N ARG A 88 3.54 -26.64 8.26
CA ARG A 88 3.89 -27.93 8.88
C ARG A 88 3.83 -27.86 10.41
N THR A 89 4.23 -26.72 10.97
CA THR A 89 4.27 -26.50 12.43
C THR A 89 2.87 -26.28 13.02
N PHE A 90 2.05 -25.42 12.40
CA PHE A 90 0.77 -24.97 12.99
C PHE A 90 -0.48 -25.63 12.38
N TYR A 91 -0.35 -26.55 11.42
CA TYR A 91 -1.49 -27.24 10.78
C TYR A 91 -2.49 -27.84 11.77
N LYS A 92 -2.01 -28.39 12.89
CA LYS A 92 -2.88 -28.99 13.93
C LYS A 92 -3.69 -27.96 14.72
N ARG A 93 -3.26 -26.70 14.74
CA ARG A 93 -3.90 -25.59 15.48
C ARG A 93 -4.39 -24.52 14.49
N LYS A 94 -5.57 -24.75 13.89
CA LYS A 94 -6.18 -23.90 12.84
C LYS A 94 -6.17 -22.40 13.16
N PHE A 95 -6.46 -22.02 14.42
CA PHE A 95 -6.46 -20.63 14.85
C PHE A 95 -5.07 -19.99 14.82
N ALA A 96 -4.05 -20.68 15.34
CA ALA A 96 -2.67 -20.20 15.33
C ALA A 96 -2.15 -20.07 13.89
N LEU A 97 -2.49 -21.04 13.03
CA LEU A 97 -2.12 -20.99 11.62
C LEU A 97 -2.73 -19.78 10.90
N LEU A 98 -4.03 -19.51 11.09
CA LEU A 98 -4.69 -18.31 10.55
C LEU A 98 -4.00 -17.01 10.99
N LEU A 99 -3.66 -16.90 12.27
CA LEU A 99 -3.02 -15.70 12.82
C LEU A 99 -1.59 -15.52 12.25
N SER A 100 -0.83 -16.60 12.14
CA SER A 100 0.51 -16.54 11.57
C SER A 100 0.49 -16.25 10.07
N VAL A 101 -0.47 -16.80 9.34
CA VAL A 101 -0.69 -16.51 7.92
C VAL A 101 -1.10 -15.05 7.71
N MET A 102 -1.98 -14.51 8.55
CA MET A 102 -2.36 -13.09 8.53
C MET A 102 -1.13 -12.19 8.72
N ALA A 103 -0.29 -12.49 9.73
CA ALA A 103 0.95 -11.76 9.96
C ALA A 103 1.89 -11.81 8.75
N LEU A 104 1.98 -12.97 8.10
CA LEU A 104 2.79 -13.17 6.90
C LEU A 104 2.27 -12.32 5.73
N ILE A 105 0.96 -12.30 5.48
CA ILE A 105 0.34 -11.44 4.44
C ILE A 105 0.53 -9.95 4.71
N MET A 106 0.40 -9.54 5.97
CA MET A 106 0.53 -8.13 6.34
C MET A 106 1.96 -7.64 6.29
N PHE A 107 2.96 -8.51 6.45
CA PHE A 107 4.36 -8.12 6.54
C PHE A 107 4.85 -7.32 5.32
N PRO A 108 4.64 -7.76 4.06
CA PRO A 108 4.98 -6.96 2.89
C PRO A 108 4.18 -5.66 2.80
N GLY A 109 2.91 -5.66 3.22
CA GLY A 109 2.06 -4.47 3.20
C GLY A 109 2.50 -3.40 4.19
N MET A 110 2.93 -3.81 5.37
CA MET A 110 3.48 -2.89 6.38
C MET A 110 4.79 -2.24 5.91
N ILE A 111 5.63 -2.98 5.18
CA ILE A 111 6.90 -2.47 4.68
C ILE A 111 6.72 -1.58 3.44
N THR A 112 5.93 -2.04 2.48
CA THR A 112 5.79 -1.37 1.17
C THR A 112 4.76 -0.23 1.19
N GLY A 113 3.92 -0.14 2.23
CA GLY A 113 2.84 0.83 2.32
C GLY A 113 1.72 0.61 1.30
N SER A 114 1.79 -0.47 0.51
CA SER A 114 0.84 -0.81 -0.54
C SER A 114 0.05 -2.07 -0.19
N SER A 115 -1.22 -1.88 0.16
CA SER A 115 -2.13 -2.99 0.45
C SER A 115 -2.34 -3.90 -0.77
N THR A 116 -2.38 -3.33 -1.98
CA THR A 116 -2.57 -4.11 -3.22
C THR A 116 -1.35 -4.97 -3.54
N ALA A 117 -0.14 -4.43 -3.36
CA ALA A 117 1.09 -5.21 -3.56
C ALA A 117 1.18 -6.37 -2.56
N ALA A 118 0.82 -6.15 -1.30
CA ALA A 118 0.84 -7.18 -0.26
C ALA A 118 -0.14 -8.34 -0.54
N VAL A 119 -1.36 -8.00 -0.96
CA VAL A 119 -2.42 -8.95 -1.32
C VAL A 119 -2.03 -9.77 -2.54
N LEU A 120 -1.54 -9.12 -3.60
CA LEU A 120 -1.20 -9.83 -4.84
C LEU A 120 0.02 -10.74 -4.68
N THR A 121 1.02 -10.33 -3.89
CA THR A 121 2.25 -11.11 -3.71
C THR A 121 2.04 -12.22 -2.68
N THR A 122 1.67 -11.87 -1.46
CA THR A 122 1.58 -12.81 -0.34
C THR A 122 0.29 -13.63 -0.36
N GLY A 123 -0.80 -13.02 -0.82
CA GLY A 123 -2.07 -13.70 -0.98
C GLY A 123 -2.01 -14.85 -1.97
N ALA A 124 -1.25 -14.71 -3.06
CA ALA A 124 -1.01 -15.80 -4.01
C ALA A 124 -0.27 -16.98 -3.36
N LEU A 125 0.61 -16.73 -2.39
CA LEU A 125 1.33 -17.77 -1.65
C LEU A 125 0.43 -18.48 -0.63
N VAL A 126 -0.51 -17.74 -0.03
CA VAL A 126 -1.38 -18.23 1.04
C VAL A 126 -2.69 -18.84 0.52
N ALA A 127 -3.20 -18.44 -0.63
CA ALA A 127 -4.45 -18.99 -1.17
C ALA A 127 -4.42 -20.52 -1.33
N PRO A 128 -3.36 -21.15 -1.89
CA PRO A 128 -3.24 -22.62 -2.00
C PRO A 128 -3.31 -23.31 -0.64
N VAL A 129 -2.80 -22.63 0.37
CA VAL A 129 -2.67 -23.11 1.73
C VAL A 129 -4.02 -23.17 2.43
N LEU A 130 -4.76 -22.07 2.39
CA LEU A 130 -6.12 -21.99 2.94
C LEU A 130 -7.05 -22.99 2.24
N MET A 131 -6.92 -23.14 0.92
CA MET A 131 -7.66 -24.16 0.17
C MET A 131 -7.32 -25.58 0.62
N LYS A 132 -6.04 -25.91 0.86
CA LYS A 132 -5.63 -27.22 1.42
C LYS A 132 -6.15 -27.48 2.83
N MET A 133 -6.41 -26.43 3.62
CA MET A 133 -7.06 -26.54 4.93
C MET A 133 -8.58 -26.80 4.85
N GLY A 134 -9.16 -26.82 3.64
CA GLY A 134 -10.58 -27.04 3.39
C GLY A 134 -11.41 -25.76 3.30
N LEU A 135 -10.79 -24.57 3.22
CA LEU A 135 -11.57 -23.35 2.96
C LEU A 135 -12.06 -23.33 1.50
N PRO A 136 -13.35 -23.03 1.25
CA PRO A 136 -13.86 -22.77 -0.09
C PRO A 136 -13.12 -21.61 -0.76
N LYS A 137 -12.90 -21.69 -2.07
CA LYS A 137 -12.22 -20.66 -2.88
C LYS A 137 -12.76 -19.24 -2.62
N VAL A 138 -14.08 -19.11 -2.47
CA VAL A 138 -14.75 -17.83 -2.19
C VAL A 138 -14.35 -17.26 -0.83
N LYS A 139 -14.27 -18.10 0.22
CA LYS A 139 -13.83 -17.66 1.55
C LYS A 139 -12.34 -17.36 1.59
N THR A 140 -11.54 -18.12 0.84
CA THR A 140 -10.12 -17.86 0.68
C THR A 140 -9.88 -16.51 0.00
N GLY A 141 -10.56 -16.25 -1.12
CA GLY A 141 -10.44 -14.96 -1.82
C GLY A 141 -11.03 -13.77 -1.07
N ALA A 142 -11.97 -13.99 -0.14
CA ALA A 142 -12.49 -12.92 0.71
C ALA A 142 -11.55 -12.56 1.88
N LEU A 143 -10.63 -13.45 2.25
CA LEU A 143 -9.67 -13.22 3.33
C LEU A 143 -8.43 -12.45 2.86
N ILE A 144 -8.21 -12.37 1.55
CA ILE A 144 -7.04 -11.77 0.91
C ILE A 144 -7.50 -10.54 0.14
#